data_AF-A0A8T9ZA88-F1
#
_entry.id   AF-A0A8T9ZA88-F1
#
_cell.length_a   1.000
_cell.length_b   1.000
_cell.length_c   1.000
_cell.angle_alpha   90.00
_cell.angle_beta   90.00
_cell.angle_gamma   90.00
#
_symmetry.space_group_name_H-M   'P 1'
#
loop_
_entity.id
_entity.type
_entity.pdbx_description
1 polymer ?
#
loop_
_entity_poly.entity_id
_entity_poly.type
_entity_poly.pdbx_seq_one_letter_code
_entity_poly.pdbx_strand_id
1 'polypeptide(L)'
;MRYDPFFYQKLSSSLTMHFRDMGLNSEEYIVLNAYILYSQKHEVPNLNGISEVAGYDKEKVRSILYELNERKMISFMDNGKVDLDELEGNLHQIEYSLKSISERIWDSGHYNYGNKEHMGMVELIPVKEKGIKVSTYASDTTYRRVWDLEDMKKLANEILEYTERSSQETIDAENEELKKQYGRRLEQAKEHINKRQEEKRKRETPVAGHVILFRVFPSGLYKFTHTTKLSLEHKINSMKEQFGDNIEIIHSLETYDTSKFVHQFIKKQYWNRCVDGRFYNLTEEDIEFFRKEEYPPLTMDWLKGI
;
A
#
# COMPACT_ATOMS: atom_id res chain seq x y z
N MET A 1 -10.60 17.09 5.80
CA MET A 1 -10.90 17.34 4.37
C MET A 1 -9.70 16.95 3.54
N ARG A 2 -9.80 15.87 2.76
CA ARG A 2 -8.86 15.62 1.66
C ARG A 2 -9.33 16.52 0.52
N TYR A 3 -8.60 17.61 0.24
CA TYR A 3 -8.89 18.43 -0.93
C TYR A 3 -8.41 17.63 -2.16
N ASP A 4 -9.33 16.95 -2.85
CA ASP A 4 -9.09 16.48 -4.20
C ASP A 4 -9.09 17.71 -5.12
N PRO A 5 -7.95 18.08 -5.73
CA PRO A 5 -7.87 19.26 -6.60
C PRO A 5 -8.78 19.16 -7.84
N PHE A 6 -9.29 17.97 -8.14
CA PHE A 6 -10.19 17.70 -9.26
C PHE A 6 -11.66 17.50 -8.86
N PHE A 7 -12.03 17.72 -7.58
CA PHE A 7 -13.39 17.49 -7.08
C PHE A 7 -14.48 18.09 -7.99
N TYR A 8 -14.45 19.41 -8.22
CA TYR A 8 -15.46 20.09 -9.04
C TYR A 8 -15.50 19.62 -10.49
N GLN A 9 -14.34 19.29 -11.07
CA GLN A 9 -14.26 18.79 -12.44
C GLN A 9 -14.85 17.38 -12.55
N LYS A 10 -14.55 16.51 -11.58
CA LYS A 10 -15.11 15.15 -11.50
C LYS A 10 -16.61 15.20 -11.27
N LEU A 11 -17.07 16.04 -10.35
CA LEU A 11 -18.48 16.23 -10.06
C LEU A 11 -19.26 16.74 -11.27
N SER A 12 -18.74 17.76 -11.96
CA SER A 12 -19.33 18.29 -13.21
C SER A 12 -19.39 17.21 -14.29
N SER A 13 -18.32 16.42 -14.46
CA SER A 13 -18.27 15.33 -15.43
C SER A 13 -19.27 14.22 -15.08
N SER A 14 -19.36 13.82 -13.82
CA SER A 14 -20.31 12.81 -13.34
C SER A 14 -21.76 13.27 -13.51
N LEU A 15 -22.07 14.52 -13.13
CA LEU A 15 -23.37 15.12 -13.38
C LEU A 15 -23.72 15.12 -14.87
N THR A 16 -22.76 15.47 -15.74
CA THR A 16 -22.96 15.45 -17.20
C THR A 16 -23.32 14.06 -17.72
N MET A 17 -22.72 13.01 -17.17
CA MET A 17 -22.99 11.63 -17.58
C MET A 17 -24.34 11.12 -17.05
N HIS A 18 -24.75 11.54 -15.85
CA HIS A 18 -25.85 10.91 -15.12
C HIS A 18 -27.05 11.82 -14.81
N PHE A 19 -27.10 13.07 -15.31
CA PHE A 19 -28.19 13.99 -14.97
C PHE A 19 -29.57 13.45 -15.35
N ARG A 20 -29.68 12.70 -16.45
CA ARG A 20 -30.95 12.08 -16.85
C ARG A 20 -31.34 10.91 -15.96
N ASP A 21 -30.37 10.11 -15.53
CA ASP A 21 -30.58 8.99 -14.61
C ASP A 21 -31.01 9.52 -13.22
N MET A 22 -30.51 10.71 -12.86
CA MET A 22 -30.94 11.48 -11.69
C MET A 22 -32.34 12.12 -11.86
N GLY A 23 -32.95 12.04 -13.04
CA GLY A 23 -34.27 12.61 -13.32
C GLY A 23 -34.27 14.12 -13.62
N LEU A 24 -33.11 14.70 -13.91
CA LEU A 24 -32.98 16.12 -14.26
C LEU A 24 -33.31 16.36 -15.74
N ASN A 25 -33.96 17.49 -16.01
CA ASN A 25 -34.10 18.02 -17.36
C ASN A 25 -32.87 18.86 -17.76
N SER A 26 -32.82 19.30 -19.02
CA SER A 26 -31.67 20.05 -19.55
C SER A 26 -31.45 21.41 -18.87
N GLU A 27 -32.51 22.13 -18.49
CA GLU A 27 -32.36 23.44 -17.82
C GLU A 27 -31.83 23.26 -16.39
N GLU A 28 -32.34 22.25 -15.69
CA GLU A 28 -31.90 21.89 -14.33
C GLU A 28 -30.44 21.47 -14.30
N TYR A 29 -30.03 20.65 -15.26
CA TYR A 29 -28.63 20.29 -15.46
C TYR A 29 -27.76 21.53 -15.71
N ILE A 30 -28.17 22.44 -16.60
CA ILE A 30 -27.40 23.66 -16.91
C ILE A 30 -27.19 24.50 -15.64
N VAL A 31 -28.26 24.73 -14.87
CA VAL A 31 -28.19 25.51 -13.62
C VAL A 31 -27.30 24.83 -12.58
N LEU A 32 -27.45 23.52 -12.36
CA LEU A 32 -26.68 22.81 -11.37
C LEU A 32 -25.20 22.69 -11.76
N ASN A 33 -24.91 22.48 -13.04
CA ASN A 33 -23.55 22.45 -13.55
C ASN A 33 -22.87 23.82 -13.49
N ALA A 34 -23.61 24.90 -13.80
CA ALA A 34 -23.14 26.27 -13.61
C ALA A 34 -22.81 26.57 -12.14
N TYR A 35 -23.64 26.06 -11.21
CA TYR A 35 -23.38 26.16 -9.77
C TYR A 35 -22.05 25.49 -9.38
N ILE A 36 -21.80 24.26 -9.84
CA ILE A 36 -20.57 23.51 -9.57
C ILE A 36 -19.34 24.26 -10.10
N LEU A 37 -19.39 24.70 -11.36
CA LEU A 37 -18.27 25.40 -12.01
C LEU A 37 -17.99 26.76 -11.37
N TYR A 38 -19.02 27.50 -10.95
CA TYR A 38 -18.85 28.76 -10.23
C TYR A 38 -18.23 28.54 -8.85
N SER A 39 -18.68 27.50 -8.14
CA SER A 39 -18.18 27.13 -6.81
C SER A 39 -16.69 26.74 -6.83
N GLN A 40 -16.16 26.25 -7.96
CA GLN A 40 -14.73 25.95 -8.12
C GLN A 40 -13.84 27.20 -7.92
N LYS A 41 -14.32 28.37 -8.35
CA LYS A 41 -13.54 29.63 -8.33
C LYS A 41 -13.89 30.52 -7.14
N HIS A 42 -15.00 30.23 -6.45
CA HIS A 42 -15.56 31.10 -5.44
C HIS A 42 -15.98 30.31 -4.19
N GLU A 43 -15.33 30.61 -3.07
CA GLU A 43 -15.62 29.98 -1.76
C GLU A 43 -17.06 30.22 -1.31
N VAL A 44 -17.68 31.33 -1.73
CA VAL A 44 -19.09 31.66 -1.50
C VAL A 44 -19.78 31.83 -2.87
N PRO A 45 -20.50 30.80 -3.34
CA PRO A 45 -21.28 30.89 -4.57
C PRO A 45 -22.36 31.97 -4.39
N ASN A 46 -22.49 32.86 -5.37
CA ASN A 46 -23.57 33.84 -5.38
C ASN A 46 -24.40 33.70 -6.65
N LEU A 47 -25.70 33.95 -6.53
CA LEU A 47 -26.65 33.74 -7.62
C LEU A 47 -26.39 34.63 -8.85
N ASN A 48 -25.71 35.77 -8.71
CA ASN A 48 -25.41 36.62 -9.86
C ASN A 48 -24.39 35.94 -10.78
N GLY A 49 -23.30 35.44 -10.21
CA GLY A 49 -22.29 34.73 -11.00
C GLY A 49 -22.79 33.40 -11.56
N ILE A 50 -23.63 32.68 -10.82
CA ILE A 50 -24.28 31.46 -11.32
C ILE A 50 -25.21 31.78 -12.50
N SER A 51 -25.98 32.86 -12.39
CA SER A 51 -26.87 33.38 -13.45
C SER A 51 -26.10 33.72 -14.74
N GLU A 52 -24.95 34.38 -14.61
CA GLU A 52 -24.07 34.68 -15.75
C GLU A 52 -23.54 33.41 -16.42
N VAL A 53 -23.08 32.42 -15.64
CA VAL A 53 -22.56 31.15 -16.18
C VAL A 53 -23.67 30.31 -16.82
N ALA A 54 -24.86 30.28 -16.22
CA ALA A 54 -25.99 29.50 -16.69
C ALA A 54 -26.72 30.12 -17.89
N GLY A 55 -26.57 31.44 -18.12
CA GLY A 55 -27.31 32.16 -19.16
C GLY A 55 -28.80 32.36 -18.85
N TYR A 56 -29.19 32.27 -17.57
CA TYR A 56 -30.56 32.47 -17.09
C TYR A 56 -30.61 33.62 -16.09
N ASP A 57 -31.76 34.26 -15.92
CA ASP A 57 -31.93 35.28 -14.89
C ASP A 57 -31.85 34.69 -13.47
N LYS A 58 -31.55 35.57 -12.50
CA LYS A 58 -31.35 35.20 -11.10
C LYS A 58 -32.56 34.51 -10.47
N GLU A 59 -33.78 34.95 -10.80
CA GLU A 59 -35.00 34.39 -10.22
C GLU A 59 -35.28 33.00 -10.79
N LYS A 60 -35.02 32.78 -12.08
CA LYS A 60 -35.08 31.45 -12.70
C LYS A 60 -34.05 30.48 -12.13
N VAL A 61 -32.80 30.91 -11.93
CA VAL A 61 -31.76 30.09 -11.26
C VAL A 61 -32.23 29.71 -9.85
N ARG A 62 -32.72 30.69 -9.10
CA ARG A 62 -33.24 30.46 -7.74
C ARG A 62 -34.40 29.48 -7.74
N SER A 63 -35.39 29.64 -8.61
CA SER A 63 -36.57 28.78 -8.65
C SER A 63 -36.18 27.32 -8.97
N ILE A 64 -35.28 27.12 -9.92
CA ILE A 64 -34.78 25.79 -10.28
C ILE A 64 -34.08 25.12 -9.09
N LEU A 65 -33.20 25.83 -8.39
CA LEU A 65 -32.51 25.26 -7.22
C LEU A 65 -33.48 24.90 -6.09
N TYR A 66 -34.51 25.71 -5.85
CA TYR A 66 -35.55 25.37 -4.87
C TYR A 66 -36.38 24.15 -5.28
N GLU A 67 -36.80 24.06 -6.54
CA GLU A 67 -37.54 22.91 -7.04
C GLU A 67 -36.71 21.62 -6.94
N LEU A 68 -35.42 21.68 -7.28
CA LEU A 68 -34.50 20.55 -7.11
C LEU A 68 -34.41 20.09 -5.66
N ASN A 69 -34.37 21.03 -4.71
CA ASN A 69 -34.36 20.72 -3.29
C ASN A 69 -35.69 20.14 -2.80
N GLU A 70 -36.83 20.66 -3.26
CA GLU A 70 -38.15 20.11 -2.94
C GLU A 70 -38.32 18.66 -3.43
N ARG A 71 -37.76 18.35 -4.60
CA ARG A 71 -37.71 16.99 -5.16
C ARG A 71 -36.60 16.12 -4.55
N LYS A 72 -35.85 16.63 -3.57
CA LYS A 72 -34.73 15.94 -2.90
C LYS A 72 -33.61 15.51 -3.84
N MET A 73 -33.43 16.22 -4.96
CA MET A 73 -32.34 15.99 -5.90
C MET A 73 -31.05 16.66 -5.41
N ILE A 74 -31.19 17.75 -4.69
CA ILE A 74 -30.09 18.43 -3.99
C ILE A 74 -30.54 18.74 -2.56
N SER A 75 -29.59 19.08 -1.71
CA SER A 75 -29.84 19.64 -0.39
C SER A 75 -29.11 20.97 -0.23
N PHE A 76 -29.60 21.79 0.70
CA PHE A 76 -28.90 22.99 1.13
C PHE A 76 -28.26 22.76 2.50
N MET A 77 -27.01 23.19 2.64
CA MET A 77 -26.34 23.34 3.93
C MET A 77 -26.96 24.47 4.75
N ASP A 78 -26.66 24.53 6.05
CA ASP A 78 -27.15 25.58 6.98
C ASP A 78 -26.85 27.02 6.52
N ASN A 79 -25.80 27.20 5.71
CA ASN A 79 -25.41 28.48 5.14
C ASN A 79 -26.14 28.82 3.82
N GLY A 80 -27.13 28.02 3.41
CA GLY A 80 -27.94 28.20 2.22
C GLY A 80 -27.25 27.82 0.90
N LYS A 81 -26.04 27.24 0.94
CA LYS A 81 -25.36 26.72 -0.25
C LYS A 81 -25.81 25.30 -0.55
N VAL A 82 -25.80 24.91 -1.82
CA VAL A 82 -25.99 23.50 -2.21
C VAL A 82 -24.88 22.65 -1.60
N ASP A 83 -25.25 21.54 -0.99
CA ASP A 83 -24.31 20.54 -0.49
C ASP A 83 -23.74 19.71 -1.66
N LEU A 84 -22.52 20.03 -2.06
CA LEU A 84 -21.86 19.37 -3.19
C LEU A 84 -21.29 18.00 -2.81
N ASP A 85 -21.03 17.75 -1.52
CA ASP A 85 -20.56 16.44 -1.05
C ASP A 85 -21.74 15.44 -1.07
N GLU A 86 -22.93 15.89 -0.65
CA GLU A 86 -24.16 15.07 -0.77
C GLU A 86 -24.51 14.82 -2.25
N LEU A 87 -24.38 15.83 -3.11
CA LEU A 87 -24.58 15.66 -4.55
C LEU A 87 -23.59 14.64 -5.17
N GLU A 88 -22.31 14.70 -4.80
CA GLU A 88 -21.32 13.70 -5.23
C GLU A 88 -21.72 12.30 -4.78
N GLY A 89 -22.13 12.15 -3.51
CA GLY A 89 -22.60 10.88 -2.96
C GLY A 89 -23.80 10.32 -3.72
N ASN A 90 -24.79 11.16 -4.04
CA ASN A 90 -25.98 10.76 -4.79
C ASN A 90 -25.64 10.32 -6.22
N LEU A 91 -24.80 11.08 -6.93
CA LEU A 91 -24.34 10.72 -8.27
C LEU A 91 -23.53 9.42 -8.25
N HIS A 92 -22.70 9.22 -7.24
CA HIS A 92 -21.95 7.98 -7.06
C HIS A 92 -22.88 6.78 -6.85
N GLN A 93 -23.96 6.93 -6.08
CA GLN A 93 -24.96 5.86 -5.91
C GLN A 93 -25.67 5.53 -7.22
N ILE A 94 -26.01 6.54 -8.03
CA ILE A 94 -26.60 6.34 -9.36
C ILE A 94 -25.63 5.57 -10.25
N GLU A 95 -24.40 6.06 -10.40
CA GLU A 95 -23.36 5.38 -11.18
C GLU A 95 -23.17 3.93 -10.71
N TYR A 96 -23.10 3.71 -9.40
CA TYR A 96 -22.96 2.38 -8.82
C TYR A 96 -24.15 1.46 -9.11
N SER A 97 -25.38 1.98 -9.12
CA SER A 97 -26.59 1.20 -9.42
C SER A 97 -26.74 0.80 -10.90
N LEU A 98 -26.14 1.60 -11.80
CA LEU A 98 -26.11 1.35 -13.23
C LEU A 98 -25.08 0.29 -13.62
N LYS A 99 -24.04 0.10 -12.81
CA LYS A 99 -23.02 -0.93 -13.04
C LYS A 99 -23.62 -2.33 -12.97
N SER A 100 -23.10 -3.21 -13.81
CA SER A 100 -23.33 -4.65 -13.70
C SER A 100 -22.80 -5.19 -12.36
N ILE A 101 -23.33 -6.32 -11.92
CA ILE A 101 -22.83 -7.02 -10.74
C ILE A 101 -21.37 -7.41 -10.94
N SER A 102 -20.99 -7.87 -12.13
CA SER A 102 -19.59 -8.20 -12.44
C SER A 102 -18.64 -6.99 -12.28
N GLU A 103 -19.01 -5.80 -12.75
CA GLU A 103 -18.24 -4.56 -12.57
C GLU A 103 -18.15 -4.16 -11.09
N ARG A 104 -19.27 -4.22 -10.36
CA ARG A 104 -19.29 -3.90 -8.93
C ARG A 104 -18.43 -4.87 -8.11
N ILE A 105 -18.43 -6.15 -8.46
CA ILE A 105 -17.55 -7.16 -7.85
C ILE A 105 -16.09 -6.83 -8.15
N TRP A 106 -15.76 -6.50 -9.40
CA TRP A 106 -14.40 -6.15 -9.82
C TRP A 106 -13.89 -4.92 -9.06
N ASP A 107 -14.66 -3.84 -9.03
CA ASP A 107 -14.33 -2.60 -8.31
C ASP A 107 -14.15 -2.88 -6.83
N SER A 108 -15.05 -3.65 -6.21
CA SER A 108 -14.96 -3.99 -4.80
C SER A 108 -13.69 -4.76 -4.43
N GLY A 109 -13.13 -5.55 -5.36
CA GLY A 109 -11.89 -6.28 -5.17
C GLY A 109 -10.64 -5.41 -5.41
N HIS A 110 -10.71 -4.47 -6.35
CA HIS A 110 -9.57 -3.62 -6.71
C HIS A 110 -9.31 -2.51 -5.69
N TYR A 111 -10.36 -1.91 -5.13
CA TYR A 111 -10.24 -0.78 -4.21
C TYR A 111 -10.10 -1.19 -2.73
N ASN A 112 -10.25 -2.48 -2.40
CA ASN A 112 -10.03 -3.02 -1.06
C ASN A 112 -8.53 -3.29 -0.78
N TYR A 113 -7.75 -2.22 -0.62
CA TYR A 113 -6.35 -2.31 -0.17
C TYR A 113 -6.28 -2.70 1.32
N GLY A 114 -6.39 -4.00 1.60
CA GLY A 114 -6.05 -4.58 2.91
C GLY A 114 -7.17 -5.34 3.60
N ASN A 115 -8.44 -5.13 3.21
CA ASN A 115 -9.54 -5.97 3.68
C ASN A 115 -9.75 -7.12 2.69
N LYS A 116 -9.77 -8.36 3.19
CA LYS A 116 -9.98 -9.54 2.31
C LYS A 116 -11.41 -9.60 1.81
N GLU A 117 -12.36 -9.07 2.57
CA GLU A 117 -13.79 -9.18 2.29
C GLU A 117 -14.21 -8.13 1.26
N HIS A 118 -14.78 -8.58 0.13
CA HIS A 118 -15.32 -7.74 -0.94
C HIS A 118 -16.64 -8.33 -1.46
N MET A 119 -17.35 -7.59 -2.31
CA MET A 119 -18.69 -7.99 -2.79
C MET A 119 -18.69 -9.35 -3.50
N GLY A 120 -17.59 -9.73 -4.14
CA GLY A 120 -17.45 -11.05 -4.78
C GLY A 120 -17.31 -12.23 -3.81
N MET A 121 -17.04 -11.98 -2.53
CA MET A 121 -16.96 -13.02 -1.51
C MET A 121 -18.36 -13.36 -0.97
N VAL A 122 -19.08 -14.13 -1.77
CA VAL A 122 -20.45 -14.52 -1.47
C VAL A 122 -20.55 -15.88 -0.80
N GLU A 123 -21.58 -16.06 0.02
CA GLU A 123 -22.09 -17.36 0.43
C GLU A 123 -23.49 -17.56 -0.17
N LEU A 124 -23.65 -18.69 -0.86
CA LEU A 124 -24.92 -19.15 -1.40
C LEU A 124 -25.67 -19.96 -0.33
N ILE A 125 -26.80 -19.45 0.13
CA ILE A 125 -27.57 -20.06 1.22
C ILE A 125 -28.86 -20.66 0.64
N PRO A 126 -29.08 -21.99 0.75
CA PRO A 126 -30.31 -22.63 0.28
C PRO A 126 -31.50 -22.22 1.15
N VAL A 127 -32.67 -22.06 0.52
CA VAL A 127 -33.94 -21.75 1.20
C VAL A 127 -34.79 -23.02 1.30
N LYS A 128 -35.44 -23.25 2.45
CA LYS A 128 -36.14 -24.50 2.80
C LYS A 128 -37.16 -24.98 1.75
N GLU A 129 -37.81 -24.07 1.04
CA GLU A 129 -38.88 -24.39 0.10
C GLU A 129 -38.41 -24.40 -1.35
N LYS A 130 -37.67 -23.38 -1.79
CA LYS A 130 -37.01 -23.31 -3.11
C LYS A 130 -36.09 -22.09 -3.18
N GLY A 131 -35.00 -22.19 -3.95
CA GLY A 131 -34.14 -21.06 -4.29
C GLY A 131 -32.90 -20.94 -3.41
N ILE A 132 -32.06 -19.98 -3.78
CA ILE A 132 -30.76 -19.70 -3.17
C ILE A 132 -30.71 -18.19 -2.95
N LYS A 133 -30.37 -17.76 -1.74
CA LYS A 133 -30.07 -16.35 -1.45
C LYS A 133 -28.56 -16.13 -1.40
N VAL A 134 -28.13 -14.93 -1.78
CA VAL A 134 -26.72 -14.54 -1.80
C VAL A 134 -26.44 -13.65 -0.60
N SER A 135 -25.36 -13.92 0.12
CA SER A 135 -24.93 -13.08 1.24
C SER A 135 -23.46 -12.74 1.15
N THR A 136 -23.11 -11.52 1.57
CA THR A 136 -21.71 -11.05 1.68
C THR A 136 -21.46 -10.51 3.08
N TYR A 137 -20.19 -10.43 3.46
CA TYR A 137 -19.80 -9.64 4.63
C TYR A 137 -20.10 -8.17 4.36
N ALA A 138 -20.67 -7.48 5.35
CA ALA A 138 -20.78 -6.03 5.27
C ALA A 138 -19.41 -5.43 5.56
N SER A 139 -18.96 -4.50 4.72
CA SER A 139 -17.60 -3.94 4.73
C SER A 139 -17.16 -3.32 6.07
N ASP A 140 -18.13 -3.02 6.93
CA ASP A 140 -17.99 -2.36 8.22
C ASP A 140 -18.28 -3.26 9.43
N THR A 141 -18.68 -4.53 9.24
CA THR A 141 -19.09 -5.41 10.34
C THR A 141 -18.69 -6.87 10.15
N THR A 142 -18.73 -7.64 11.23
CA THR A 142 -18.44 -9.08 11.21
C THR A 142 -19.64 -9.95 10.80
N TYR A 143 -20.81 -9.36 10.55
CA TYR A 143 -22.01 -10.13 10.20
C TYR A 143 -22.33 -10.07 8.70
N ARG A 144 -22.93 -11.15 8.21
CA ARG A 144 -23.34 -11.27 6.80
C ARG A 144 -24.67 -10.58 6.57
N ARG A 145 -24.79 -9.90 5.43
CA ARG A 145 -26.05 -9.35 4.93
C ARG A 145 -26.45 -10.07 3.65
N VAL A 146 -27.75 -10.33 3.53
CA VAL A 146 -28.33 -10.83 2.27
C VAL A 146 -28.37 -9.67 1.29
N TRP A 147 -28.05 -9.94 0.03
CA TRP A 147 -28.20 -8.95 -1.03
C TRP A 147 -29.67 -8.52 -1.18
N ASP A 148 -29.88 -7.31 -1.70
CA ASP A 148 -31.23 -6.89 -2.04
C ASP A 148 -31.78 -7.67 -3.24
N LEU A 149 -33.09 -7.52 -3.46
CA LEU A 149 -33.80 -8.25 -4.50
C LEU A 149 -33.35 -7.88 -5.92
N GLU A 150 -32.90 -6.64 -6.14
CA GLU A 150 -32.50 -6.18 -7.46
C GLU A 150 -31.13 -6.75 -7.83
N ASP A 151 -30.18 -6.72 -6.89
CA ASP A 151 -28.85 -7.27 -7.07
C ASP A 151 -28.89 -8.78 -7.32
N MET A 152 -29.75 -9.51 -6.60
CA MET A 152 -29.94 -10.94 -6.84
C MET A 152 -30.56 -11.23 -8.22
N LYS A 153 -31.47 -10.37 -8.71
CA LYS A 153 -32.04 -10.50 -10.07
C LYS A 153 -30.99 -10.20 -11.15
N LYS A 154 -30.21 -9.13 -10.98
CA LYS A 154 -29.11 -8.77 -11.90
C LYS A 154 -28.08 -9.89 -11.97
N LEU A 155 -27.67 -10.43 -10.81
CA LEU A 155 -26.75 -11.57 -10.75
C LEU A 155 -27.31 -12.80 -11.47
N ALA A 156 -28.58 -13.14 -11.25
CA ALA A 156 -29.20 -14.28 -11.92
C ALA A 156 -29.20 -14.12 -13.45
N ASN A 157 -29.47 -12.91 -13.95
CA ASN A 157 -29.41 -12.62 -15.37
C ASN A 157 -27.98 -12.70 -15.93
N GLU A 158 -26.98 -12.13 -15.24
CA GLU A 158 -25.58 -12.21 -15.69
C GLU A 158 -25.04 -13.65 -15.69
N ILE A 159 -25.45 -14.48 -14.73
CA ILE A 159 -25.15 -15.91 -14.75
C ILE A 159 -25.79 -16.57 -15.98
N LEU A 160 -27.07 -16.27 -16.24
CA LEU A 160 -27.78 -16.81 -17.40
C LEU A 160 -27.07 -16.42 -18.71
N GLU A 161 -26.75 -15.14 -18.89
CA GLU A 161 -26.02 -14.62 -20.05
C GLU A 161 -24.68 -15.33 -20.24
N TYR A 162 -23.93 -15.59 -19.15
CA TYR A 162 -22.69 -16.37 -19.22
C TYR A 162 -22.97 -17.81 -19.65
N THR A 163 -23.99 -18.46 -19.12
CA THR A 163 -24.30 -19.86 -19.49
C THR A 163 -24.79 -20.01 -20.93
N GLU A 164 -25.46 -18.99 -21.48
CA GLU A 164 -25.95 -19.01 -22.86
C GLU A 164 -24.83 -18.86 -23.90
N ARG A 165 -23.74 -18.16 -23.56
CA ARG A 165 -22.58 -17.97 -24.44
C ARG A 165 -21.47 -19.00 -24.24
N SER A 166 -21.53 -19.80 -23.18
CA SER A 166 -20.48 -20.73 -22.79
C SER A 166 -20.87 -22.18 -23.06
N SER A 167 -19.91 -22.97 -23.53
CA SER A 167 -20.02 -24.43 -23.60
C SER A 167 -19.34 -25.09 -22.40
N GLN A 168 -19.68 -26.35 -22.12
CA GLN A 168 -18.96 -27.13 -21.10
C GLN A 168 -17.46 -27.23 -21.41
N GLU A 169 -17.09 -27.35 -22.69
CA GLU A 169 -15.69 -27.35 -23.12
C GLU A 169 -14.95 -26.05 -22.75
N THR A 170 -15.65 -24.90 -22.84
CA THR A 170 -15.10 -23.60 -22.45
C THR A 170 -14.84 -23.56 -20.95
N ILE A 171 -15.81 -24.01 -20.15
CA ILE A 171 -15.69 -24.07 -18.68
C ILE A 171 -14.56 -25.03 -18.26
N ASP A 172 -14.44 -26.17 -18.91
CA ASP A 172 -13.38 -27.14 -18.63
C ASP A 172 -11.99 -26.57 -18.93
N ALA A 173 -11.84 -25.83 -20.04
CA ALA A 173 -10.61 -25.15 -20.40
C ALA A 173 -10.22 -24.06 -19.38
N GLU A 174 -11.19 -23.25 -18.93
CA GLU A 174 -10.99 -22.25 -17.88
C GLU A 174 -10.55 -22.89 -16.55
N ASN A 175 -11.21 -23.99 -16.15
CA ASN A 175 -10.86 -24.73 -14.95
C ASN A 175 -9.45 -25.32 -14.99
N GLU A 176 -9.01 -25.85 -16.14
CA GLU A 176 -7.64 -26.34 -16.31
C GLU A 176 -6.61 -25.21 -16.24
N GLU A 177 -6.91 -24.03 -16.77
CA GLU A 177 -6.02 -22.87 -16.64
C GLU A 177 -5.93 -22.40 -15.17
N LEU A 178 -7.05 -22.36 -14.45
CA LEU A 178 -7.07 -22.03 -13.01
C LEU A 178 -6.22 -23.03 -12.20
N LYS A 179 -6.32 -24.33 -12.49
CA LYS A 179 -5.48 -25.36 -11.84
C LYS A 179 -3.99 -25.14 -12.13
N LYS A 180 -3.62 -24.84 -13.38
CA LYS A 180 -2.23 -24.53 -13.76
C LYS A 180 -1.70 -23.28 -13.05
N GLN A 181 -2.50 -22.22 -12.97
CA GLN A 181 -2.14 -21.01 -12.23
C GLN A 181 -1.91 -21.30 -10.74
N TYR A 182 -2.79 -22.09 -10.12
CA TYR A 182 -2.62 -22.50 -8.73
C TYR A 182 -1.34 -23.32 -8.52
N GLY A 183 -1.05 -24.27 -9.41
CA GLY A 183 0.20 -25.05 -9.40
C GLY A 183 1.45 -24.15 -9.44
N ARG A 184 1.49 -23.18 -10.37
CA ARG A 184 2.59 -22.20 -10.49
C ARG A 184 2.76 -21.38 -9.20
N ARG A 185 1.68 -20.94 -8.56
CA ARG A 185 1.75 -20.19 -7.29
C ARG A 185 2.33 -21.05 -6.16
N LEU A 186 1.97 -22.33 -6.08
CA LEU A 186 2.53 -23.26 -5.09
C LEU A 186 4.02 -23.49 -5.30
N GLU A 187 4.46 -23.64 -6.55
CA GLU A 187 5.89 -23.79 -6.89
C GLU A 187 6.67 -22.55 -6.50
N GLN A 188 6.19 -21.36 -6.87
CA GLN A 188 6.80 -20.08 -6.47
C GLN A 188 6.89 -19.94 -4.94
N ALA A 189 5.83 -20.29 -4.22
CA ALA A 189 5.84 -20.26 -2.75
C ALA A 189 6.89 -21.22 -2.17
N LYS A 190 7.02 -22.44 -2.71
CA LYS A 190 8.05 -23.41 -2.31
C LYS A 190 9.45 -22.88 -2.62
N GLU A 191 9.67 -22.31 -3.80
CA GLU A 191 10.95 -21.70 -4.16
C GLU A 191 11.33 -20.56 -3.23
N HIS A 192 10.39 -19.68 -2.87
CA HIS A 192 10.64 -18.62 -1.90
C HIS A 192 11.00 -19.15 -0.51
N ILE A 193 10.32 -20.19 -0.05
CA ILE A 193 10.67 -20.85 1.23
C ILE A 193 12.06 -21.47 1.14
N ASN A 194 12.37 -22.20 0.06
CA ASN A 194 13.67 -22.82 -0.14
C ASN A 194 14.80 -21.79 -0.22
N LYS A 195 14.61 -20.69 -0.97
CA LYS A 195 15.55 -19.56 -1.03
C LYS A 195 15.79 -18.96 0.35
N ARG A 196 14.73 -18.72 1.12
CA ARG A 196 14.84 -18.23 2.51
C ARG A 196 15.61 -19.20 3.40
N GLN A 197 15.37 -20.50 3.27
CA GLN A 197 16.09 -21.52 4.03
C GLN A 197 17.57 -21.60 3.61
N GLU A 198 17.86 -21.51 2.33
CA GLU A 198 19.23 -21.51 1.81
C GLU A 198 19.99 -20.25 2.24
N GLU A 199 19.36 -19.08 2.16
CA GLU A 199 19.89 -17.83 2.70
C GLU A 199 20.15 -17.92 4.21
N LYS A 200 19.23 -18.53 4.96
CA LYS A 200 19.42 -18.77 6.40
C LYS A 200 20.62 -19.68 6.65
N ARG A 201 20.74 -20.79 5.93
CA ARG A 201 21.91 -21.70 6.01
C ARG A 201 23.22 -20.97 5.67
N LYS A 202 23.23 -20.17 4.60
CA LYS A 202 24.39 -19.35 4.20
C LYS A 202 24.78 -18.34 5.28
N ARG A 203 23.81 -17.74 5.98
CA ARG A 203 24.07 -16.82 7.12
C ARG A 203 24.57 -17.55 8.36
N GLU A 204 24.13 -18.79 8.58
CA GLU A 204 24.55 -19.60 9.71
C GLU A 204 25.94 -20.22 9.52
N THR A 205 26.37 -20.40 8.27
CA THR A 205 27.69 -20.94 7.92
C THR A 205 28.78 -19.93 8.29
N PRO A 206 29.72 -20.30 9.18
CA PRO A 206 30.85 -19.45 9.54
C PRO A 206 31.69 -19.09 8.31
N VAL A 207 32.04 -17.81 8.18
CA VAL A 207 32.97 -17.35 7.15
C VAL A 207 34.18 -16.73 7.82
N ALA A 208 35.32 -17.39 7.62
CA ALA A 208 36.59 -16.94 8.13
C ALA A 208 37.04 -15.65 7.43
N GLY A 209 37.86 -14.87 8.13
CA GLY A 209 38.25 -13.54 7.67
C GLY A 209 39.07 -12.81 8.72
N HIS A 210 39.28 -11.52 8.48
CA HIS A 210 40.10 -10.69 9.37
C HIS A 210 39.31 -9.52 9.90
N VAL A 211 39.52 -9.19 11.17
CA VAL A 211 39.03 -7.97 11.81
C VAL A 211 40.23 -7.10 12.14
N ILE A 212 40.14 -5.82 11.76
CA ILE A 212 41.22 -4.85 11.87
C ILE A 212 40.72 -3.68 12.70
N LEU A 213 41.46 -3.35 13.76
CA LEU A 213 41.31 -2.12 14.52
C LEU A 213 42.37 -1.14 14.04
N PHE A 214 41.95 0.06 13.66
CA PHE A 214 42.85 1.14 13.27
C PHE A 214 42.42 2.47 13.88
N ARG A 215 43.38 3.39 14.00
CA ARG A 215 43.19 4.75 14.46
C ARG A 215 43.29 5.72 13.29
N VAL A 216 42.47 6.76 13.28
CA VAL A 216 42.42 7.78 12.22
C VAL A 216 42.92 9.12 12.76
N PHE A 217 43.81 9.79 12.02
CA PHE A 217 44.33 11.11 12.36
C PHE A 217 43.73 12.20 11.44
N PRO A 218 43.56 13.44 11.94
CA PRO A 218 43.96 13.95 13.26
C PRO A 218 42.92 13.72 14.37
N SER A 219 41.77 13.12 14.07
CA SER A 219 40.69 12.96 15.06
C SER A 219 41.06 12.09 16.26
N GLY A 220 42.03 11.18 16.09
CA GLY A 220 42.48 10.24 17.11
C GLY A 220 41.48 9.13 17.41
N LEU A 221 40.36 9.07 16.69
CA LEU A 221 39.29 8.08 16.86
C LEU A 221 39.65 6.74 16.23
N TYR A 222 39.07 5.68 16.77
CA TYR A 222 39.30 4.31 16.34
C TYR A 222 38.17 3.80 15.44
N LYS A 223 38.49 2.80 14.61
CA LYS A 223 37.50 2.13 13.78
C LYS A 223 37.84 0.65 13.63
N PHE A 224 36.82 -0.19 13.79
CA PHE A 224 36.88 -1.58 13.40
C PHE A 224 36.43 -1.73 11.95
N THR A 225 37.18 -2.49 11.17
CA THR A 225 36.74 -2.98 9.86
C THR A 225 36.99 -4.48 9.77
N HIS A 226 36.40 -5.14 8.78
CA HIS A 226 36.66 -6.55 8.52
C HIS A 226 36.73 -6.87 7.02
N THR A 227 37.21 -8.07 6.69
CA THR A 227 37.19 -8.66 5.35
C THR A 227 36.98 -10.17 5.44
N THR A 228 36.12 -10.71 4.58
CA THR A 228 35.89 -12.16 4.40
C THR A 228 36.22 -12.65 2.98
N LYS A 229 36.57 -11.74 2.07
CA LYS A 229 36.78 -12.04 0.63
C LYS A 229 38.12 -11.55 0.10
N LEU A 230 38.71 -10.55 0.74
CA LEU A 230 39.97 -9.93 0.34
C LEU A 230 41.07 -10.36 1.32
N SER A 231 42.31 -10.50 0.83
CA SER A 231 43.46 -10.67 1.71
C SER A 231 43.60 -9.49 2.67
N LEU A 232 44.21 -9.73 3.83
CA LEU A 232 44.47 -8.70 4.83
C LEU A 232 45.22 -7.50 4.21
N GLU A 233 46.26 -7.77 3.42
CA GLU A 233 47.06 -6.74 2.74
C GLU A 233 46.22 -5.90 1.78
N HIS A 234 45.39 -6.53 0.96
CA HIS A 234 44.54 -5.81 0.02
C HIS A 234 43.50 -4.95 0.76
N LYS A 235 42.96 -5.44 1.88
CA LYS A 235 42.06 -4.66 2.73
C LYS A 235 42.78 -3.45 3.36
N ILE A 236 44.02 -3.62 3.81
CA ILE A 236 44.84 -2.54 4.36
C ILE A 236 45.14 -1.49 3.28
N ASN A 237 45.51 -1.91 2.08
CA ASN A 237 45.77 -0.99 0.96
C ASN A 237 44.52 -0.17 0.60
N SER A 238 43.35 -0.81 0.51
CA SER A 238 42.08 -0.11 0.28
C SER A 238 41.74 0.89 1.39
N MET A 239 42.09 0.59 2.66
CA MET A 239 41.92 1.57 3.74
C MET A 239 42.86 2.77 3.59
N LYS A 240 44.11 2.55 3.21
CA LYS A 240 45.07 3.63 2.94
C LYS A 240 44.63 4.50 1.76
N GLU A 241 44.02 3.91 0.73
CA GLU A 241 43.40 4.68 -0.36
C GLU A 241 42.21 5.53 0.13
N GLN A 242 41.39 4.99 1.04
CA GLN A 242 40.20 5.68 1.55
C GLN A 242 40.52 6.81 2.55
N PHE A 243 41.49 6.59 3.44
CA PHE A 243 41.80 7.50 4.56
C PHE A 243 43.15 8.22 4.38
N GLY A 244 43.91 7.93 3.32
CA GLY A 244 45.30 8.35 3.15
C GLY A 244 46.25 7.63 4.11
N ASP A 245 47.49 8.12 4.18
CA ASP A 245 48.50 7.64 5.15
C ASP A 245 48.23 8.10 6.60
N ASN A 246 47.08 8.71 6.87
CA ASN A 246 46.67 9.24 8.16
C ASN A 246 46.02 8.17 9.06
N ILE A 247 46.38 6.90 8.90
CA ILE A 247 45.86 5.80 9.70
C ILE A 247 46.99 4.98 10.33
N GLU A 248 46.75 4.52 11.55
CA GLU A 248 47.62 3.61 12.27
C GLU A 248 46.87 2.30 12.50
N ILE A 249 47.41 1.18 12.01
CA ILE A 249 46.84 -0.15 12.28
C ILE A 249 47.25 -0.55 13.70
N ILE A 250 46.25 -0.71 14.57
CA ILE A 250 46.45 -0.95 16.00
C ILE A 250 46.58 -2.45 16.29
N HIS A 251 45.72 -3.25 15.65
CA HIS A 251 45.73 -4.71 15.75
C HIS A 251 44.93 -5.33 14.60
N SER A 252 45.28 -6.54 14.20
CA SER A 252 44.48 -7.36 13.29
C SER A 252 44.47 -8.81 13.74
N LEU A 253 43.31 -9.44 13.70
CA LEU A 253 43.14 -10.84 14.08
C LEU A 253 42.33 -11.59 13.02
N GLU A 254 42.58 -12.90 12.92
CA GLU A 254 41.81 -13.81 12.08
C GLU A 254 40.66 -14.41 12.90
N THR A 255 39.48 -14.49 12.30
CA THR A 255 38.26 -15.02 12.94
C THR A 255 37.71 -16.19 12.16
N TYR A 256 37.17 -17.19 12.86
CA TYR A 256 36.41 -18.31 12.28
C TYR A 256 35.03 -17.89 11.74
N ASP A 257 34.29 -17.06 12.47
CA ASP A 257 33.01 -16.46 12.05
C ASP A 257 33.09 -14.92 12.16
N THR A 258 33.61 -14.31 11.09
CA THR A 258 33.86 -12.86 11.04
C THR A 258 32.58 -12.04 11.26
N SER A 259 31.45 -12.51 10.73
CA SER A 259 30.18 -11.78 10.80
C SER A 259 29.67 -11.74 12.24
N LYS A 260 29.62 -12.89 12.92
CA LYS A 260 29.20 -12.92 14.33
C LYS A 260 30.20 -12.20 15.22
N PHE A 261 31.50 -12.40 15.02
CA PHE A 261 32.51 -11.69 15.80
C PHE A 261 32.35 -10.16 15.69
N VAL A 262 32.13 -9.62 14.49
CA VAL A 262 31.94 -8.17 14.31
C VAL A 262 30.58 -7.70 14.84
N HIS A 263 29.48 -8.35 14.44
CA HIS A 263 28.13 -7.83 14.71
C HIS A 263 27.59 -8.20 16.08
N GLN A 264 27.98 -9.34 16.63
CA GLN A 264 27.51 -9.82 17.92
C GLN A 264 28.49 -9.49 19.05
N PHE A 265 29.79 -9.47 18.79
CA PHE A 265 30.77 -9.09 19.80
C PHE A 265 31.21 -7.62 19.66
N ILE A 266 31.97 -7.25 18.63
CA ILE A 266 32.58 -5.90 18.52
C ILE A 266 31.54 -4.78 18.65
N LYS A 267 30.46 -4.84 17.85
CA LYS A 267 29.43 -3.79 17.88
C LYS A 267 28.72 -3.69 19.23
N LYS A 268 28.55 -4.79 19.96
CA LYS A 268 27.88 -4.79 21.27
C LYS A 268 28.84 -4.35 22.38
N GLN A 269 30.04 -4.94 22.41
CA GLN A 269 31.07 -4.66 23.41
C GLN A 269 31.49 -3.18 23.43
N TYR A 270 31.63 -2.57 22.25
CA TYR A 270 32.08 -1.20 22.10
C TYR A 270 30.95 -0.21 21.78
N TRP A 271 29.68 -0.61 21.88
CA TRP A 271 28.53 0.24 21.53
C TRP A 271 28.55 1.60 22.26
N ASN A 272 28.80 1.57 23.57
CA ASN A 272 28.83 2.77 24.42
C ASN A 272 29.97 3.74 24.09
N ARG A 273 30.93 3.30 23.27
CA ARG A 273 32.09 4.08 22.81
C ARG A 273 31.92 4.56 21.38
N CYS A 274 30.85 4.15 20.70
CA CYS A 274 30.61 4.45 19.30
C CYS A 274 30.17 5.92 19.11
N VAL A 275 30.91 6.64 18.28
CA VAL A 275 30.66 8.02 17.84
C VAL A 275 30.15 7.98 16.40
N ASP A 276 29.03 8.66 16.16
CA ASP A 276 28.39 8.82 14.84
C ASP A 276 28.10 7.50 14.09
N GLY A 277 27.92 6.41 14.85
CA GLY A 277 27.60 5.09 14.33
C GLY A 277 28.71 4.41 13.52
N ARG A 278 29.93 4.98 13.48
CA ARG A 278 31.03 4.51 12.61
C ARG A 278 32.41 4.49 13.26
N PHE A 279 32.70 5.44 14.14
CA PHE A 279 33.99 5.57 14.82
C PHE A 279 33.83 5.30 16.31
N TYR A 280 34.93 5.10 17.04
CA TYR A 280 34.90 4.74 18.46
C TYR A 280 35.89 5.59 19.24
N ASN A 281 35.48 6.08 20.40
CA ASN A 281 36.35 6.68 21.40
C ASN A 281 36.81 5.60 22.39
N LEU A 282 37.83 4.84 22.00
CA LEU A 282 38.37 3.72 22.80
C LEU A 282 39.42 4.23 23.80
N THR A 283 39.41 3.65 25.00
CA THR A 283 40.45 3.84 26.01
C THR A 283 41.61 2.86 25.78
N GLU A 284 42.75 3.06 26.45
CA GLU A 284 43.86 2.10 26.36
C GLU A 284 43.50 0.72 26.92
N GLU A 285 42.66 0.65 27.95
CA GLU A 285 42.14 -0.63 28.46
C GLU A 285 41.33 -1.38 27.40
N ASP A 286 40.54 -0.66 26.60
CA ASP A 286 39.76 -1.26 25.51
C ASP A 286 40.67 -1.83 24.40
N ILE A 287 41.74 -1.11 24.08
CA ILE A 287 42.72 -1.52 23.07
C ILE A 287 43.49 -2.73 23.56
N GLU A 288 43.92 -2.72 24.83
CA GLU A 288 44.64 -3.85 25.43
C GLU A 288 43.75 -5.08 25.54
N PHE A 289 42.48 -4.91 25.94
CA PHE A 289 41.50 -6.00 25.96
C PHE A 289 41.31 -6.62 24.58
N PHE A 290 41.22 -5.82 23.52
CA PHE A 290 41.15 -6.33 22.14
C PHE A 290 42.44 -7.03 21.69
N ARG A 291 43.62 -6.53 22.09
CA ARG A 291 44.92 -7.13 21.73
C ARG A 291 45.21 -8.46 22.43
N LYS A 292 44.62 -8.67 23.62
CA LYS A 292 44.81 -9.91 24.39
C LYS A 292 44.18 -11.14 23.74
N GLU A 293 43.16 -10.95 22.90
CA GLU A 293 42.43 -12.05 22.23
C GLU A 293 41.85 -13.11 23.19
N GLU A 294 41.61 -12.70 24.43
CA GLU A 294 40.99 -13.50 25.48
C GLU A 294 39.58 -12.94 25.74
N TYR A 295 38.61 -13.49 25.02
CA TYR A 295 37.22 -13.05 25.05
C TYR A 295 36.31 -14.03 25.79
N PRO A 296 35.07 -13.62 26.13
CA PRO A 296 34.08 -14.55 26.67
C PRO A 296 33.91 -15.79 25.78
N PRO A 297 33.56 -16.97 26.33
CA PRO A 297 33.53 -18.24 25.60
C PRO A 297 32.83 -18.17 24.24
N LEU A 298 31.61 -17.64 24.17
CA LEU A 298 30.84 -17.51 22.92
C LEU A 298 31.56 -16.68 21.83
N THR A 299 32.40 -15.72 22.23
CA THR A 299 33.22 -14.93 21.32
C THR A 299 34.46 -15.70 20.87
N MET A 300 35.01 -16.54 21.75
CA MET A 300 36.10 -17.46 21.40
C MET A 300 35.64 -18.50 20.38
N ASP A 301 34.39 -18.95 20.43
CA ASP A 301 33.81 -19.82 19.40
C ASP A 301 33.82 -19.12 18.02
N TRP A 302 33.51 -17.82 17.97
CA TRP A 302 33.54 -17.05 16.72
C TRP A 302 34.95 -16.67 16.28
N LEU A 303 35.90 -16.56 17.21
CA LEU A 303 37.30 -16.28 16.92
C LEU A 303 38.01 -17.54 16.40
N LYS A 304 37.90 -18.66 17.13
CA LYS A 304 38.71 -19.86 16.95
C LYS A 304 37.93 -21.10 16.48
N GLY A 305 36.60 -21.07 16.50
CA GLY A 305 35.77 -22.23 16.12
C GLY A 305 35.79 -23.37 17.13
N ILE A 306 36.06 -23.05 18.41
CA ILE A 306 36.11 -23.99 19.54
C ILE A 306 34.74 -24.06 20.22
#